data_AF-A0A8S3DAS9-F1
#
_entry.id   AF-A0A8S3DAS9-F1
#
_cell.length_a   1.000
_cell.length_b   1.000
_cell.length_c   1.000
_cell.angle_alpha   90.00
_cell.angle_beta   90.00
_cell.angle_gamma   90.00
#
_symmetry.space_group_name_H-M   'P 1'
#
loop_
_entity.id
_entity.type
_entity.pdbx_description
1 polymer ?
#
loop_
_entity_poly.entity_id
_entity_poly.type
_entity_poly.pdbx_seq_one_letter_code
_entity_poly.pdbx_strand_id
1 'polypeptide(L)' 'PNLIERTNKYLLDLRLAHWITQKQYELLCVKPSEAKLAHLYYLPKTHKPGTPLRPIVSGLKHPTIKISTYLDQLLRPLFN' A
#
# COMPACT_ATOMS: atom_id res chain seq x y z
N PRO A 1 3.35 18.00 4.17
CA PRO A 1 2.03 17.34 4.27
C PRO A 1 2.16 15.88 4.72
N ASN A 2 1.20 15.42 5.52
CA ASN A 2 1.08 14.04 5.98
C ASN A 2 1.01 13.08 4.77
N LEU A 3 1.57 11.87 4.87
CA LEU A 3 1.60 10.90 3.76
C LEU A 3 0.19 10.63 3.20
N ILE A 4 -0.83 10.61 4.07
CA ILE A 4 -2.23 10.41 3.70
C ILE A 4 -2.72 11.57 2.83
N GLU A 5 -2.47 12.81 3.25
CA GLU A 5 -2.84 14.02 2.50
C GLU A 5 -2.18 14.04 1.12
N ARG A 6 -0.88 13.70 1.06
CA ARG A 6 -0.15 13.62 -0.21
C ARG A 6 -0.74 12.57 -1.14
N THR A 7 -1.04 11.39 -0.60
CA THR A 7 -1.63 10.28 -1.37
C THR A 7 -3.00 10.68 -1.93
N ASN A 8 -3.87 11.23 -1.09
CA ASN A 8 -5.20 11.67 -1.52
C ASN A 8 -5.13 12.84 -2.52
N LYS A 9 -4.16 13.75 -2.36
CA LYS A 9 -3.92 14.82 -3.34
C LYS A 9 -3.58 14.24 -4.71
N TYR A 10 -2.63 13.31 -4.80
CA TYR A 10 -2.28 12.70 -6.09
C TYR A 10 -3.43 11.91 -6.71
N LEU A 11 -4.23 11.21 -5.91
CA LEU A 11 -5.43 10.54 -6.40
C LEU A 11 -6.45 11.53 -6.96
N LEU A 12 -6.59 12.70 -6.34
CA LEU A 12 -7.46 13.76 -6.84
C LEU A 12 -6.92 14.32 -8.17
N ASP A 13 -5.63 14.58 -8.27
CA ASP A 13 -4.98 15.06 -9.49
C ASP A 13 -5.21 14.07 -10.65
N LEU A 14 -5.04 12.77 -10.39
CA LEU A 14 -5.31 11.70 -11.38
C LEU A 14 -6.77 11.66 -11.82
N ARG A 15 -7.72 11.86 -10.89
CA ARG A 15 -9.15 11.91 -11.19
C ARG A 15 -9.50 13.14 -12.03
N LEU A 16 -8.96 14.31 -11.68
CA LEU A 16 -9.19 15.57 -12.41
C LEU A 16 -8.63 15.50 -13.83
N ALA A 17 -7.50 14.82 -14.01
CA ALA A 17 -6.93 14.57 -15.33
C ALA A 17 -7.54 13.34 -16.05
N HIS A 18 -8.64 12.77 -15.53
CA HIS A 18 -9.40 11.67 -16.12
C HIS A 18 -8.63 10.35 -16.34
N TRP A 19 -7.52 10.14 -15.62
CA TRP A 19 -6.77 8.87 -15.65
C TRP A 19 -7.44 7.76 -14.83
N ILE A 20 -8.25 8.15 -13.84
CA ILE A 20 -9.07 7.24 -13.04
C ILE A 20 -10.50 7.74 -12.97
N THR A 21 -11.44 6.79 -12.91
CA THR A 21 -12.87 7.07 -12.76
C THR A 21 -13.22 7.56 -11.35
N GLN A 22 -14.39 8.17 -11.18
CA GLN A 22 -14.91 8.55 -9.86
C GLN A 22 -14.95 7.37 -8.88
N LYS A 23 -15.44 6.22 -9.34
CA LYS A 23 -15.53 4.99 -8.53
C LYS A 23 -14.15 4.49 -8.10
N GLN A 24 -13.15 4.55 -8.98
CA GLN A 24 -11.77 4.19 -8.64
C GLN A 24 -11.18 5.18 -7.64
N TYR A 25 -11.41 6.48 -7.81
CA TYR A 25 -10.97 7.51 -6.86
C TYR A 25 -11.52 7.26 -5.45
N GLU A 26 -12.83 7.01 -5.33
CA GLU A 26 -13.48 6.70 -4.04
C GLU A 26 -12.94 5.42 -3.40
N LEU A 27 -12.70 4.38 -4.21
CA LEU A 27 -12.12 3.12 -3.77
C LEU A 27 -10.69 3.32 -3.24
N LEU A 28 -9.87 4.10 -3.94
CA LEU A 28 -8.44 4.27 -3.67
C LEU A 28 -8.15 5.28 -2.55
N CYS A 29 -9.05 6.24 -2.32
CA CYS A 29 -8.89 7.25 -1.27
C CYS A 29 -8.64 6.62 0.11
N VAL A 30 -7.72 7.25 0.84
CA VAL A 30 -7.27 6.81 2.16
C VAL A 30 -8.00 7.60 3.23
N LYS A 31 -8.70 6.90 4.12
CA LYS A 31 -9.29 7.52 5.31
C LYS A 31 -8.26 7.50 6.45
N PRO A 32 -8.05 8.61 7.18
CA PRO A 32 -7.11 8.63 8.30
C PRO A 32 -7.37 7.57 9.37
N SER A 33 -8.64 7.22 9.62
CA SER A 33 -9.04 6.18 10.58
C SER A 33 -8.66 4.76 10.16
N GLU A 34 -8.42 4.53 8.86
CA GLU A 34 -8.09 3.21 8.31
C GLU A 34 -6.56 3.02 8.21
N ALA A 35 -5.80 4.10 8.10
CA ALA A 35 -4.37 4.09 7.85
C ALA A 35 -3.55 3.82 9.12
N LYS A 36 -2.54 2.97 9.02
CA LYS A 36 -1.56 2.68 10.07
C LYS A 36 -0.13 2.84 9.57
N LEU A 37 0.77 3.18 10.49
CA LEU A 37 2.20 3.14 10.20
C LEU A 37 2.63 1.69 9.91
N ALA A 38 3.64 1.53 9.07
CA ALA A 38 4.21 0.21 8.83
C ALA A 38 4.80 -0.37 10.11
N HIS A 39 4.62 -1.67 10.33
CA HIS A 39 5.14 -2.36 11.51
C HIS A 39 6.41 -3.13 11.15
N LEU A 40 7.50 -2.87 11.87
CA LEU A 40 8.73 -3.66 11.78
C LEU A 40 8.68 -4.80 12.80
N TYR A 41 8.82 -6.03 12.33
CA TYR A 41 8.99 -7.21 13.19
C TYR A 41 10.01 -8.18 12.62
N TYR A 42 10.44 -9.14 13.43
CA TYR A 42 11.46 -10.11 13.08
C TYR A 42 10.89 -11.52 13.13
N LEU A 43 11.09 -12.28 12.05
CA LEU A 43 10.77 -13.72 12.02
C LEU A 43 12.00 -14.54 12.36
N PRO A 44 11.91 -15.53 13.27
CA PRO A 44 13.00 -16.46 13.53
C PRO A 44 13.45 -17.24 12.29
N LYS A 45 14.77 -17.37 12.14
CA LYS A 45 15.47 -18.13 11.10
C LYS A 45 16.32 -19.20 11.79
N THR A 46 15.64 -20.22 12.32
CA THR A 46 16.24 -21.31 13.11
C THR A 46 17.33 -22.11 12.39
N HIS A 47 17.41 -22.03 11.06
CA HIS A 47 18.38 -22.75 10.23
C HIS A 47 19.64 -21.95 9.85
N LYS A 48 19.81 -20.69 10.30
CA LYS A 48 20.99 -19.88 9.98
C LYS A 48 21.74 -19.47 11.26
N PRO A 49 22.80 -20.21 11.65
CA PRO A 49 23.66 -19.81 12.76
C PRO A 49 24.21 -18.39 12.55
N GLY A 50 24.19 -17.55 13.59
CA GLY A 50 24.71 -16.17 13.52
C GLY A 50 23.79 -15.14 12.83
N THR A 51 22.69 -15.55 12.19
CA THR A 51 21.69 -14.61 11.63
C THR A 51 20.27 -15.09 11.93
N PRO A 52 19.86 -15.07 13.21
CA PRO A 52 18.69 -15.79 13.67
C PRO A 52 17.36 -15.13 13.29
N LEU A 53 17.36 -13.95 12.67
CA LEU A 53 16.15 -13.17 12.42
C LEU A 53 16.06 -12.69 10.97
N ARG A 54 14.86 -12.70 10.40
CA ARG A 54 14.50 -12.04 9.14
C ARG A 54 13.68 -10.79 9.47
N PRO A 55 14.20 -9.58 9.22
CA PRO A 55 13.41 -8.36 9.37
C PRO A 55 12.28 -8.33 8.33
N ILE A 56 11.09 -7.94 8.75
CA ILE A 56 9.90 -7.77 7.92
C ILE A 56 9.29 -6.40 8.23
N VAL A 57 9.04 -5.61 7.19
CA VAL A 57 8.25 -4.38 7.26
C VAL A 57 6.86 -4.69 6.73
N SER A 58 5.87 -4.79 7.63
CA SER A 58 4.47 -4.98 7.23
C SER A 58 3.82 -3.64 6.91
N GLY A 59 3.44 -3.49 5.64
CA GLY A 59 2.61 -2.39 5.15
C GLY A 59 1.10 -2.65 5.29
N LEU A 60 0.68 -3.56 6.19
CA LEU A 60 -0.75 -3.84 6.38
C LEU A 60 -1.47 -2.57 6.87
N LYS A 61 -2.49 -2.13 6.12
CA LYS A 61 -3.20 -0.86 6.35
C LYS A 61 -2.34 0.40 6.16
N HIS A 62 -1.21 0.31 5.48
CA HIS A 62 -0.43 1.49 5.08
C HIS A 62 -1.21 2.33 4.06
N PRO A 63 -1.05 3.67 4.00
CA PRO A 63 -1.76 4.53 3.06
C PRO A 63 -1.68 4.09 1.59
N THR A 64 -0.61 3.40 1.19
CA THR A 64 -0.40 2.96 -0.18
C THR A 64 -1.01 1.59 -0.51
N ILE A 65 -1.60 0.88 0.46
CA ILE A 65 -2.02 -0.52 0.26
C ILE A 65 -3.13 -0.65 -0.79
N LYS A 66 -4.12 0.26 -0.80
CA LYS A 66 -5.24 0.22 -1.75
C LYS A 66 -4.76 0.38 -3.20
N ILE A 67 -3.79 1.27 -3.42
CA ILE A 67 -3.16 1.48 -4.72
C ILE A 67 -2.39 0.22 -5.14
N SER A 68 -1.60 -0.35 -4.23
CA SER A 68 -0.85 -1.59 -4.50
C SER A 68 -1.76 -2.76 -4.88
N THR A 69 -2.86 -2.95 -4.15
CA THR A 69 -3.85 -4.01 -4.44
C THR A 69 -4.53 -3.77 -5.79
N TYR A 70 -4.87 -2.53 -6.11
CA TYR A 70 -5.48 -2.20 -7.39
C TYR A 70 -4.54 -2.48 -8.56
N LEU A 71 -3.26 -2.10 -8.45
CA LEU A 71 -2.25 -2.43 -9.46
C LEU A 71 -2.03 -3.94 -9.58
N ASP A 72 -1.98 -4.68 -8.47
CA ASP A 72 -1.89 -6.15 -8.50
C ASP A 72 -3.05 -6.73 -9.31
N GLN A 73 -4.29 -6.32 -9.06
CA GLN A 73 -5.47 -6.80 -9.79
C GLN A 73 -5.42 -6.51 -11.29
N LEU A 74 -4.86 -5.37 -11.71
CA LEU A 74 -4.69 -5.02 -13.12
C LEU A 74 -3.60 -5.87 -13.79
N LEU A 75 -2.52 -6.16 -13.06
CA LEU A 75 -1.36 -6.86 -13.59
C LEU A 75 -1.52 -8.39 -13.54
N ARG A 76 -2.31 -8.91 -12.61
CA ARG A 76 -2.48 -10.35 -12.37
C ARG A 76 -2.86 -11.17 -13.61
N PRO A 77 -3.76 -10.70 -14.50
CA PRO A 77 -4.06 -11.41 -15.74
C PRO A 77 -2.86 -11.56 -16.70
N LEU A 78 -1.78 -10.80 -16.53
CA LEU A 78 -0.57 -10.90 -17.36
C LEU A 78 0.35 -12.04 -16.90
N PHE A 79 0.20 -12.48 -15.66
CA PHE A 79 1.05 -13.48 -15.01
C PHE A 79 0.31 -14.78 -14.69
N ASN A 80 -0.99 -14.83 -14.98
CA ASN A 80 -1.84 -16.01 -14.85
C ASN A 80 -1.93 -16.77 -16.18
#